data_AF-A0A484KTV6-F1
#
_entry.id   AF-A0A484KTV6-F1
#
_cell.length_a   1.000
_cell.length_b   1.000
_cell.length_c   1.000
_cell.angle_alpha   90.00
_cell.angle_beta   90.00
_cell.angle_gamma   90.00
#
_symmetry.space_group_name_H-M   'P 1'
#
loop_
_entity.id
_entity.type
_entity.pdbx_description
1 polymer ?
#
loop_
_entity_poly.entity_id
_entity_poly.type
_entity_poly.pdbx_seq_one_letter_code
_entity_poly.pdbx_strand_id
1 'polypeptide(L)'
;MATLKSSRSRTHAAATPAKGGGRDAGVKLEEKLTVFKSDSFDADGFVQSKCHSMNEKEIRQLCSSLMDLKKASAEEMRRSVYANYTAFIRTSKEISDLEGELSSMRKLLSTQSTLINYLAEGVHVDSLSDASPDNATNDTSNDKTREPSDLERWLTEFPDNLDVLLAERRVDEALSSLEKGEQIACEAKEKTTLSPRVLLFLQTAITERRKKLADQLADIASQTSTRGTELRAAISALKRLGDGPRAHSLLLNAHHQRYQYNMQSFRPSSTTYGGAYTAALSQLVFSAISQAASDSLAIFGNEPAYTSELVVWASKQTEDFALLVKRHALSSSAAAGGLRAAAECVQIAFGHCTLLEARGLALCPVLLKLFRPNPEKG
;
A
#
# COMPACT_ATOMS: atom_id res chain seq x y z
N MET A 1 -56.83 58.29 -25.57
CA MET A 1 -56.60 58.60 -24.14
C MET A 1 -55.54 57.64 -23.63
N ALA A 2 -54.29 58.08 -23.56
CA ALA A 2 -53.68 58.64 -22.34
C ALA A 2 -53.15 57.50 -21.42
N THR A 3 -51.85 57.15 -21.48
CA THR A 3 -50.75 57.61 -20.58
C THR A 3 -50.86 57.04 -19.14
N LEU A 4 -49.85 56.49 -18.43
CA LEU A 4 -48.40 56.73 -18.37
C LEU A 4 -47.66 55.56 -17.64
N LYS A 5 -46.42 55.31 -18.12
CA LYS A 5 -45.12 55.10 -17.43
C LYS A 5 -44.97 54.27 -16.13
N SER A 6 -43.87 53.50 -16.10
CA SER A 6 -42.65 53.70 -15.27
C SER A 6 -42.13 52.34 -14.76
N SER A 7 -40.85 51.97 -14.64
CA SER A 7 -39.53 52.42 -15.10
C SER A 7 -38.56 51.26 -14.84
N ARG A 8 -37.43 51.28 -15.54
CA ARG A 8 -36.30 50.34 -15.48
C ARG A 8 -35.63 50.23 -14.11
N SER A 9 -35.03 49.07 -13.83
CA SER A 9 -33.64 48.99 -13.36
C SER A 9 -33.01 47.63 -13.67
N ARG A 10 -31.92 47.65 -14.46
CA ARG A 10 -30.95 46.56 -14.59
C ARG A 10 -30.07 46.56 -13.33
N THR A 11 -29.84 45.39 -12.75
CA THR A 11 -28.77 45.18 -11.77
C THR A 11 -28.01 43.89 -12.08
N HIS A 12 -26.69 44.04 -11.98
CA HIS A 12 -25.64 43.07 -12.22
C HIS A 12 -25.84 41.72 -11.50
N ALA A 13 -25.59 40.63 -12.21
CA ALA A 13 -25.42 39.30 -11.62
C ALA A 13 -24.05 39.24 -10.93
N ALA A 14 -24.08 39.24 -9.59
CA ALA A 14 -22.92 38.95 -8.76
C ALA A 14 -22.79 37.42 -8.60
N ALA A 15 -21.58 36.91 -8.84
CA ALA A 15 -21.20 35.53 -8.57
C ALA A 15 -21.15 35.29 -7.05
N THR A 16 -21.85 34.25 -6.58
CA THR A 16 -21.81 33.79 -5.18
C THR A 16 -20.64 32.80 -5.02
N PRO A 17 -19.74 32.99 -4.04
CA PRO A 17 -18.68 32.02 -3.77
C PRO A 17 -19.26 30.84 -2.96
N ALA A 18 -19.14 29.63 -3.50
CA ALA A 18 -19.39 28.40 -2.77
C ALA A 18 -18.23 28.15 -1.78
N LYS A 19 -18.43 28.52 -0.51
CA LYS A 19 -17.53 28.14 0.59
C LYS A 19 -18.37 27.93 1.85
N GLY A 20 -18.49 26.69 2.31
CA GLY A 20 -19.21 26.40 3.56
C GLY A 20 -19.40 24.94 3.98
N GLY A 21 -19.23 23.95 3.10
CA GLY A 21 -19.56 22.55 3.45
C GLY A 21 -18.60 21.83 4.40
N GLY A 22 -17.35 22.29 4.53
CA GLY A 22 -16.33 21.57 5.31
C GLY A 22 -16.40 21.78 6.83
N ARG A 23 -16.91 22.94 7.28
CA ARG A 23 -16.86 23.31 8.70
C ARG A 23 -17.99 22.65 9.50
N ASP A 24 -19.19 22.57 8.93
CA ASP A 24 -20.34 21.89 9.56
C ASP A 24 -20.15 20.37 9.69
N ALA A 25 -19.45 19.74 8.74
CA ALA A 25 -19.13 18.31 8.81
C ALA A 25 -18.10 18.01 9.92
N GLY A 26 -17.10 18.88 10.09
CA GLY A 26 -16.09 18.78 11.16
C GLY A 26 -16.69 18.97 12.55
N VAL A 27 -17.58 19.96 12.73
CA VAL A 27 -18.27 20.20 14.00
C VAL A 27 -19.16 19.01 14.39
N LYS A 28 -19.90 18.44 13.43
CA LYS A 28 -20.74 17.25 13.63
C LYS A 28 -19.94 15.98 13.95
N LEU A 29 -18.70 15.88 13.46
CA LEU A 29 -17.80 14.77 13.77
C LEU A 29 -17.20 14.93 15.17
N GLU A 30 -16.79 16.14 15.52
CA GLU A 30 -16.22 16.46 16.82
C GLU A 30 -17.21 16.20 17.96
N GLU A 31 -18.48 16.60 17.79
CA GLU A 31 -19.57 16.29 18.72
C GLU A 31 -19.72 14.79 18.97
N LYS A 32 -19.66 13.97 17.90
CA LYS A 32 -19.76 12.51 18.01
C LYS A 32 -18.54 11.86 18.66
N LEU A 33 -17.38 12.51 18.58
CA LEU A 33 -16.13 12.02 19.17
C LEU A 33 -15.97 12.42 20.64
N THR A 34 -16.71 13.41 21.14
CA THR A 34 -16.58 13.91 22.52
C THR A 34 -16.63 12.81 23.59
N VAL A 35 -17.55 11.85 23.44
CA VAL A 35 -17.69 10.71 24.37
C VAL A 35 -16.44 9.81 24.37
N PHE A 36 -15.75 9.69 23.24
CA PHE A 36 -14.56 8.84 23.08
C PHE A 36 -13.24 9.55 23.36
N LYS A 37 -13.25 10.88 23.55
CA LYS A 37 -12.06 11.69 23.87
C LYS A 37 -11.75 11.76 25.37
N SER A 38 -12.58 11.16 26.22
CA SER A 38 -12.38 11.15 27.67
C SER A 38 -11.30 10.15 28.09
N ASP A 39 -10.36 10.59 28.93
CA ASP A 39 -9.29 9.75 29.49
C ASP A 39 -9.81 8.64 30.41
N SER A 40 -11.08 8.71 30.84
CA SER A 40 -11.75 7.72 31.67
C SER A 40 -12.92 7.03 30.95
N PHE A 41 -12.82 6.86 29.63
CA PHE A 41 -13.86 6.22 28.84
C PHE A 41 -14.05 4.75 29.25
N ASP A 42 -15.25 4.42 29.72
CA ASP A 42 -15.66 3.04 30.05
C ASP A 42 -16.41 2.41 28.87
N ALA A 43 -15.74 1.49 28.19
CA ALA A 43 -16.30 0.78 27.04
C ALA A 43 -17.48 -0.12 27.44
N ASP A 44 -17.39 -0.78 28.59
CA ASP A 44 -18.42 -1.72 29.06
C ASP A 44 -19.66 -0.95 29.50
N GLY A 45 -19.49 0.13 30.26
CA GLY A 45 -20.57 1.05 30.63
C GLY A 45 -21.23 1.73 29.43
N PHE A 46 -20.45 2.10 28.40
CA PHE A 46 -20.98 2.66 27.16
C PHE A 46 -21.86 1.65 26.41
N VAL A 47 -21.38 0.41 26.25
CA VAL A 47 -22.15 -0.66 25.59
C VAL A 47 -23.38 -1.02 26.42
N GLN A 48 -23.26 -1.12 27.74
CA GLN A 48 -24.37 -1.48 28.61
C GLN A 48 -25.45 -0.39 28.59
N SER A 49 -25.07 0.89 28.70
CA SER A 49 -26.01 2.02 28.60
C SER A 49 -26.69 2.08 27.23
N LYS A 50 -25.94 1.89 26.14
CA LYS A 50 -26.47 2.04 24.79
C LYS A 50 -27.29 0.83 24.35
N CYS A 51 -26.80 -0.39 24.58
CA CYS A 51 -27.38 -1.62 24.06
C CYS A 51 -28.48 -2.23 24.94
N HIS A 52 -28.65 -1.81 26.20
CA HIS A 52 -29.66 -2.39 27.11
C HIS A 52 -31.10 -2.28 26.58
N SER A 53 -31.40 -1.28 25.75
CA SER A 53 -32.75 -1.05 25.21
C SER A 53 -32.87 -1.26 23.69
N MET A 54 -31.80 -1.70 23.02
CA MET A 54 -31.74 -1.76 21.56
C MET A 54 -32.13 -3.13 21.01
N ASN A 55 -32.92 -3.15 19.94
CA ASN A 55 -33.19 -4.37 19.18
C ASN A 55 -32.01 -4.73 18.24
N GLU A 56 -32.02 -5.93 17.67
CA GLU A 56 -30.93 -6.44 16.82
C GLU A 56 -30.62 -5.54 15.60
N LYS A 57 -31.63 -4.87 15.04
CA LYS A 57 -31.45 -3.95 13.90
C LYS A 57 -30.77 -2.66 14.35
N GLU A 58 -31.16 -2.13 15.49
CA GLU A 58 -30.57 -0.94 16.10
C GLU A 58 -29.12 -1.20 16.51
N ILE A 59 -28.80 -2.37 17.06
CA ILE A 59 -27.43 -2.77 17.38
C ILE A 59 -26.58 -2.84 16.11
N ARG A 60 -27.08 -3.45 15.03
CA ARG A 60 -26.38 -3.46 13.74
C ARG A 60 -26.14 -2.04 13.20
N GLN A 61 -27.13 -1.15 13.32
CA GLN A 61 -27.01 0.24 12.91
C GLN A 61 -25.99 1.01 13.75
N LEU A 62 -25.93 0.76 15.06
CA LEU A 62 -24.93 1.32 15.96
C LEU A 62 -23.52 0.86 15.58
N CYS A 63 -23.33 -0.44 15.35
CA CYS A 63 -22.05 -1.00 14.90
C CYS A 63 -21.60 -0.36 13.58
N SER A 64 -22.50 -0.22 12.60
CA SER A 64 -22.19 0.47 11.34
C SER A 64 -21.79 1.93 11.57
N SER A 65 -22.56 2.64 12.40
CA SER A 65 -22.31 4.06 12.69
C SER A 65 -20.98 4.28 13.42
N LEU A 66 -20.60 3.36 14.31
CA LEU A 66 -19.30 3.37 15.00
C LEU A 66 -18.15 3.07 14.04
N MET A 67 -18.33 2.14 13.10
CA MET A 67 -17.34 1.86 12.05
C MET A 67 -17.15 3.07 11.13
N ASP A 68 -18.24 3.73 10.73
CA ASP A 68 -18.18 4.95 9.94
C ASP A 68 -17.52 6.10 10.72
N LEU A 69 -17.84 6.24 12.01
CA LEU A 69 -17.23 7.24 12.89
C LEU A 69 -15.72 6.99 13.05
N LYS A 70 -15.30 5.73 13.24
CA LYS A 70 -13.89 5.33 13.29
C LYS A 70 -13.18 5.70 12.00
N LYS A 71 -13.77 5.40 10.85
CA LYS A 71 -13.22 5.74 9.53
C LYS A 71 -13.09 7.25 9.36
N ALA A 72 -14.14 8.01 9.65
CA ALA A 72 -14.15 9.46 9.54
C ALA A 72 -13.14 10.12 10.49
N SER A 73 -13.02 9.63 11.73
CA SER A 73 -12.02 10.10 12.70
C SER A 73 -10.60 9.83 12.23
N ALA A 74 -10.33 8.64 11.68
CA ALA A 74 -9.02 8.30 11.14
C ALA A 74 -8.68 9.23 9.96
N GLU A 75 -9.63 9.49 9.07
CA GLU A 75 -9.45 10.41 7.94
C GLU A 75 -9.24 11.87 8.38
N GLU A 76 -9.92 12.34 9.41
CA GLU A 76 -9.77 13.72 9.90
C GLU A 76 -8.45 13.91 10.65
N MET A 77 -8.07 12.95 11.50
CA MET A 77 -6.74 12.93 12.11
C MET A 77 -5.64 12.93 11.04
N ARG A 78 -5.84 12.14 9.97
CA ARG A 78 -5.00 12.18 8.76
C ARG A 78 -4.94 13.62 8.25
N ARG A 79 -6.05 14.20 7.78
CA ARG A 79 -6.09 15.56 7.20
C ARG A 79 -5.42 16.61 8.09
N SER A 80 -5.70 16.60 9.39
CA SER A 80 -5.15 17.58 10.33
C SER A 80 -3.63 17.47 10.48
N VAL A 81 -3.07 16.26 10.52
CA VAL A 81 -1.62 16.05 10.58
C VAL A 81 -0.96 16.41 9.25
N TYR A 82 -1.61 16.10 8.12
CA TYR A 82 -1.03 16.31 6.79
C TYR A 82 -1.15 17.74 6.26
N ALA A 83 -2.09 18.55 6.76
CA ALA A 83 -2.24 19.95 6.35
C ALA A 83 -0.96 20.79 6.55
N ASN A 84 -0.12 20.41 7.52
CA ASN A 84 1.16 21.06 7.79
C ASN A 84 2.37 20.25 7.31
N TYR A 85 2.16 19.06 6.74
CA TYR A 85 3.24 18.13 6.39
C TYR A 85 4.08 18.62 5.22
N THR A 86 3.47 19.21 4.18
CA THR A 86 4.21 19.82 3.07
C THR A 86 5.12 20.95 3.55
N ALA A 87 4.61 21.80 4.45
CA ALA A 87 5.42 22.85 5.07
C ALA A 87 6.55 22.24 5.90
N PHE A 88 6.27 21.20 6.68
CA PHE A 88 7.27 20.51 7.49
C PHE A 88 8.39 19.88 6.65
N ILE A 89 8.06 19.16 5.58
CA ILE A 89 9.07 18.54 4.69
C ILE A 89 9.90 19.61 4.00
N ARG A 90 9.26 20.65 3.46
CA ARG A 90 9.96 21.77 2.82
C ARG A 90 10.91 22.45 3.79
N THR A 91 10.44 22.79 4.98
CA THR A 91 11.29 23.41 6.02
C THR A 91 12.40 22.48 6.48
N SER A 92 12.14 21.18 6.62
CA SER A 92 13.19 20.20 6.99
C SER A 92 14.28 20.10 5.92
N LYS A 93 13.90 20.16 4.65
CA LYS A 93 14.84 20.16 3.52
C LYS A 93 15.65 21.46 3.46
N GLU A 94 15.00 22.60 3.63
CA GLU A 94 15.67 23.91 3.75
C GLU A 94 16.67 23.91 4.91
N ILE A 95 16.34 23.27 6.05
CA ILE A 95 17.28 23.11 7.18
C ILE A 95 18.49 22.26 6.78
N SER A 96 18.30 21.11 6.13
CA SER A 96 19.41 20.26 5.68
C SER A 96 20.31 20.95 4.64
N ASP A 97 19.73 21.72 3.73
CA ASP A 97 20.50 22.50 2.75
C ASP A 97 21.36 23.56 3.46
N LEU A 98 20.78 24.29 4.43
CA LEU A 98 21.50 25.25 5.28
C LEU A 98 22.62 24.59 6.11
N GLU A 99 22.40 23.39 6.66
CA GLU A 99 23.43 22.63 7.36
C GLU A 99 24.61 22.27 6.42
N GLY A 100 24.32 21.97 5.16
CA GLY A 100 25.32 21.75 4.11
C GLY A 100 26.15 23.01 3.83
N GLU A 101 25.49 24.17 3.69
CA GLU A 101 26.15 25.46 3.48
C GLU A 101 27.04 25.84 4.68
N LEU A 102 26.55 25.68 5.91
CA LEU A 102 27.34 25.92 7.13
C LEU A 102 28.56 25.01 7.22
N SER A 103 28.41 23.75 6.81
CA SER A 103 29.52 22.80 6.74
C SER A 103 30.57 23.23 5.71
N SER A 104 30.14 23.79 4.57
CA SER A 104 31.04 24.35 3.56
C SER A 104 31.77 25.59 4.07
N MET A 105 31.07 26.54 4.70
CA MET A 105 31.68 27.72 5.32
C MET A 105 32.70 27.35 6.39
N ARG A 106 32.40 26.36 7.24
CA ARG A 106 33.34 25.87 8.27
C ARG A 106 34.61 25.30 7.63
N LYS A 107 34.48 24.55 6.54
CA LYS A 107 35.66 24.07 5.78
C LYS A 107 36.47 25.24 5.24
N LEU A 108 35.81 26.24 4.65
CA LEU A 108 36.49 27.42 4.09
C LEU A 108 37.25 28.21 5.17
N LEU A 109 36.60 28.48 6.31
CA LEU A 109 37.22 29.14 7.46
C LEU A 109 38.38 28.32 8.03
N SER A 110 38.24 26.99 8.10
CA SER A 110 39.33 26.10 8.51
C SER A 110 40.51 26.20 7.54
N THR A 111 40.27 26.20 6.22
CA THR A 111 41.33 26.34 5.22
C THR A 111 42.00 27.71 5.27
N GLN A 112 41.24 28.78 5.49
CA GLN A 112 41.80 30.11 5.70
C GLN A 112 42.63 30.17 6.98
N SER A 113 42.15 29.60 8.09
CA SER A 113 42.91 29.54 9.33
C SER A 113 44.22 28.76 9.16
N THR A 114 44.24 27.65 8.42
CA THR A 114 45.48 26.93 8.12
C THR A 114 46.43 27.74 7.25
N LEU A 115 45.91 28.48 6.26
CA LEU A 115 46.73 29.36 5.42
C LEU A 115 47.30 30.53 6.22
N ILE A 116 46.51 31.14 7.11
CA ILE A 116 46.96 32.21 8.01
C ILE A 116 48.01 31.68 8.97
N ASN A 117 47.83 30.50 9.54
CA ASN A 117 48.85 29.87 10.40
C ASN A 117 50.12 29.56 9.60
N TYR A 118 50.00 29.06 8.36
CA TYR A 118 51.14 28.82 7.49
C TYR A 118 51.87 30.11 7.10
N LEU A 119 51.14 31.21 6.87
CA LEU A 119 51.69 32.54 6.64
C LEU A 119 52.34 33.11 7.90
N ALA A 120 51.71 32.94 9.07
CA ALA A 120 52.23 33.38 10.35
C ALA A 120 53.49 32.61 10.77
N GLU A 121 53.55 31.31 10.46
CA GLU A 121 54.75 30.47 10.61
C GLU A 121 55.79 30.75 9.50
N GLY A 122 55.33 31.22 8.33
CA GLY A 122 56.14 31.56 7.16
C GLY A 122 56.79 32.96 7.17
N VAL A 123 56.58 33.79 8.21
CA VAL A 123 57.33 35.04 8.40
C VAL A 123 58.71 34.76 9.02
N HIS A 124 59.47 33.89 8.36
CA HIS A 124 60.92 34.00 8.29
C HIS A 124 61.26 34.15 6.81
N VAL A 125 61.14 35.39 6.33
CA VAL A 125 61.40 35.75 4.94
C VAL A 125 62.90 36.00 4.80
N ASP A 126 63.54 35.20 3.96
CA ASP A 126 64.71 35.64 3.21
C ASP A 126 64.41 35.52 1.70
N SER A 127 64.65 36.64 1.00
CA SER A 127 64.80 36.81 -0.46
C SER A 127 63.58 36.66 -1.40
N LEU A 128 63.02 37.83 -1.74
CA LEU A 128 62.87 38.45 -3.08
C LEU A 128 62.56 37.55 -4.30
N SER A 129 61.48 37.88 -5.03
CA SER A 129 61.55 38.42 -6.41
C SER A 129 60.15 38.61 -7.03
N ASP A 130 59.82 39.88 -7.26
CA ASP A 130 59.23 40.49 -8.46
C ASP A 130 58.38 39.64 -9.44
N ALA A 131 57.09 39.96 -9.56
CA ALA A 131 56.38 40.19 -10.84
C ALA A 131 54.90 40.56 -10.60
N SER A 132 54.51 41.72 -11.11
CA SER A 132 53.14 42.16 -11.48
C SER A 132 53.13 42.34 -13.01
N PRO A 133 52.01 42.37 -13.80
CA PRO A 133 50.66 42.77 -13.39
C PRO A 133 49.47 42.02 -14.05
N ASP A 134 48.27 42.38 -13.57
CA ASP A 134 46.97 42.50 -14.24
C ASP A 134 46.45 41.39 -15.20
N ASN A 135 45.30 40.80 -14.86
CA ASN A 135 44.06 41.13 -15.59
C ASN A 135 42.80 40.68 -14.82
N ALA A 136 41.95 41.67 -14.53
CA ALA A 136 40.60 41.46 -14.02
C ALA A 136 39.66 41.15 -15.19
N THR A 137 39.07 39.96 -15.19
CA THR A 137 37.79 39.72 -15.88
C THR A 137 36.88 38.96 -14.92
N ASN A 138 36.20 39.72 -14.06
CA ASN A 138 34.96 39.30 -13.44
C ASN A 138 33.91 39.20 -14.54
N ASP A 139 33.78 38.02 -15.16
CA ASP A 139 32.62 37.72 -16.00
C ASP A 139 31.44 37.42 -15.08
N THR A 140 30.84 38.51 -14.61
CA THR A 140 29.55 38.53 -13.92
C THR A 140 28.50 38.12 -14.94
N SER A 141 28.32 36.80 -15.11
CA SER A 141 27.18 36.29 -15.85
C SER A 141 25.92 36.73 -15.11
N ASN A 142 25.22 37.62 -15.78
CA ASN A 142 24.00 38.29 -15.40
C ASN A 142 22.92 37.23 -15.11
N ASP A 143 22.84 36.81 -13.84
CA ASP A 143 21.74 36.02 -13.28
C ASP A 143 20.47 36.88 -13.27
N LYS A 144 19.89 37.06 -14.45
CA LYS A 144 18.47 37.39 -14.53
C LYS A 144 17.77 36.12 -14.10
N THR A 145 17.24 36.13 -12.88
CA THR A 145 16.24 35.20 -12.36
C THR A 145 15.14 35.01 -13.42
N ARG A 146 15.36 34.07 -14.33
CA ARG A 146 14.39 33.68 -15.34
C ARG A 146 13.31 32.96 -14.56
N GLU A 147 12.08 33.46 -14.61
CA GLU A 147 10.96 32.75 -14.00
C GLU A 147 10.99 31.30 -14.49
N PRO A 148 11.04 30.31 -13.57
CA PRO A 148 11.08 28.91 -13.96
C PRO A 148 9.85 28.63 -14.80
N SER A 149 10.08 28.01 -15.97
CA SER A 149 9.01 27.55 -16.84
C SER A 149 8.05 26.65 -16.05
N ASP A 150 6.79 26.55 -16.48
CA ASP A 150 5.79 25.73 -15.78
C ASP A 150 6.26 24.27 -15.60
N LEU A 151 7.10 23.77 -16.51
CA LEU A 151 7.74 22.47 -16.42
C LEU A 151 8.82 22.41 -15.32
N GLU A 152 9.67 23.42 -15.20
CA GLU A 152 10.70 23.50 -14.14
C GLU A 152 10.08 23.65 -12.75
N ARG A 153 8.98 24.40 -12.64
CA ARG A 153 8.20 24.49 -11.40
C ARG A 153 7.59 23.13 -11.05
N TRP A 154 6.95 22.47 -12.01
CA TRP A 154 6.39 21.13 -11.82
C TRP A 154 7.47 20.10 -11.44
N LEU A 155 8.64 20.11 -12.06
CA LEU A 155 9.75 19.20 -11.77
C LEU A 155 10.27 19.35 -10.33
N THR A 156 10.24 20.57 -9.81
CA THR A 156 10.68 20.89 -8.45
C THR A 156 9.64 20.44 -7.42
N GLU A 157 8.36 20.65 -7.70
CA GLU A 157 7.24 20.29 -6.82
C GLU A 157 6.85 18.81 -6.90
N PHE A 158 7.14 18.12 -8.01
CA PHE A 158 6.71 16.75 -8.26
C PHE A 158 7.14 15.75 -7.17
N PRO A 159 8.42 15.68 -6.77
CA PRO A 159 8.87 14.75 -5.74
C PRO A 159 8.19 15.01 -4.39
N ASP A 160 8.05 16.27 -4.00
CA ASP A 160 7.47 16.68 -2.72
C ASP A 160 5.96 16.40 -2.69
N ASN A 161 5.25 16.72 -3.77
CA ASN A 161 3.83 16.38 -3.93
C ASN A 161 3.59 14.88 -3.86
N LEU A 162 4.47 14.08 -4.48
CA LEU A 162 4.36 12.64 -4.44
C LEU A 162 4.63 12.11 -3.03
N ASP A 163 5.65 12.62 -2.34
CA ASP A 163 5.94 12.24 -0.95
C ASP A 163 4.76 12.59 -0.02
N VAL A 164 4.05 13.70 -0.26
CA VAL A 164 2.79 14.02 0.44
C VAL A 164 1.72 12.98 0.15
N LEU A 165 1.49 12.59 -1.10
CA LEU A 165 0.51 11.57 -1.47
C LEU A 165 0.83 10.20 -0.84
N LEU A 166 2.11 9.83 -0.79
CA LEU A 166 2.59 8.61 -0.14
C LEU A 166 2.35 8.67 1.37
N ALA A 167 2.68 9.79 2.00
CA ALA A 167 2.46 10.00 3.43
C ALA A 167 0.96 9.96 3.77
N GLU A 168 0.14 10.53 2.90
CA GLU A 168 -1.32 10.50 2.97
C GLU A 168 -1.91 9.12 2.66
N ARG A 169 -1.14 8.14 2.17
CA ARG A 169 -1.63 6.84 1.68
C ARG A 169 -2.70 6.98 0.58
N ARG A 170 -2.64 8.05 -0.22
CA ARG A 170 -3.53 8.26 -1.38
C ARG A 170 -2.98 7.51 -2.58
N VAL A 171 -3.08 6.18 -2.51
CA VAL A 171 -2.46 5.25 -3.47
C VAL A 171 -2.84 5.58 -4.91
N ASP A 172 -4.13 5.74 -5.22
CA ASP A 172 -4.57 5.98 -6.60
C ASP A 172 -4.01 7.27 -7.19
N GLU A 173 -3.93 8.33 -6.39
CA GLU A 173 -3.41 9.62 -6.81
C GLU A 173 -1.89 9.59 -6.95
N ALA A 174 -1.20 8.86 -6.06
CA ALA A 174 0.23 8.61 -6.17
C ALA A 174 0.56 7.83 -7.45
N LEU A 175 -0.24 6.81 -7.79
CA LEU A 175 -0.12 6.06 -9.05
C LEU A 175 -0.32 6.96 -10.26
N SER A 176 -1.40 7.76 -10.29
CA SER A 176 -1.66 8.68 -11.39
C SER A 176 -0.59 9.78 -11.53
N SER A 177 -0.02 10.24 -10.42
CA SER A 177 1.09 11.19 -10.44
C SER A 177 2.36 10.56 -11.00
N LEU A 178 2.69 9.32 -10.59
CA LEU A 178 3.81 8.53 -11.13
C LEU A 178 3.66 8.27 -12.64
N GLU A 179 2.47 7.86 -13.09
CA GLU A 179 2.17 7.64 -14.51
C GLU A 179 2.38 8.91 -15.35
N LYS A 180 1.91 10.07 -14.84
CA LYS A 180 2.15 11.37 -15.49
C LYS A 180 3.65 11.71 -15.54
N GLY A 181 4.37 11.47 -14.45
CA GLY A 181 5.81 11.72 -14.40
C GLY A 181 6.60 10.87 -15.38
N GLU A 182 6.25 9.59 -15.50
CA GLU A 182 6.84 8.68 -16.48
C GLU A 182 6.55 9.13 -17.91
N GLN A 183 5.31 9.55 -18.19
CA GLN A 183 4.92 10.08 -19.50
C GLN A 183 5.76 11.32 -19.88
N ILE A 184 5.92 12.26 -18.95
CA ILE A 184 6.75 13.45 -19.16
C ILE A 184 8.21 13.07 -19.40
N ALA A 185 8.75 12.10 -18.65
CA ALA A 185 10.11 11.61 -18.85
C ALA A 185 10.31 10.97 -20.23
N CYS A 186 9.35 10.17 -20.70
CA CYS A 186 9.35 9.57 -22.04
C CYS A 186 9.30 10.63 -23.13
N GLU A 187 8.36 11.57 -23.05
CA GLU A 187 8.22 12.64 -24.04
C GLU A 187 9.46 13.54 -24.10
N ALA A 188 10.06 13.84 -22.95
CA ALA A 188 11.28 14.63 -22.89
C ALA A 188 12.49 13.92 -23.51
N LYS A 189 12.54 12.58 -23.40
CA LYS A 189 13.55 11.75 -24.04
C LYS A 189 13.39 11.74 -25.56
N GLU A 190 12.16 11.62 -26.06
CA GLU A 190 11.87 11.59 -27.50
C GLU A 190 12.09 12.95 -28.17
N LYS A 191 11.60 14.03 -27.54
CA LYS A 191 11.65 15.38 -28.10
C LYS A 191 12.96 16.12 -27.76
N THR A 192 13.85 15.52 -26.97
CA THR A 192 15.10 16.14 -26.46
C THR A 192 14.87 17.52 -25.84
N THR A 193 13.73 17.71 -25.17
CA THR A 193 13.31 19.02 -24.63
C THR A 193 13.95 19.36 -23.29
N LEU A 194 14.40 18.35 -22.54
CA LEU A 194 15.06 18.51 -21.25
C LEU A 194 16.54 18.19 -21.35
N SER A 195 17.35 18.88 -20.53
CA SER A 195 18.76 18.53 -20.40
C SER A 195 18.92 17.10 -19.84
N PRO A 196 19.99 16.37 -20.22
CA PRO A 196 20.23 15.02 -19.72
C PRO A 196 20.26 14.93 -18.19
N ARG A 197 20.73 15.98 -17.52
CA ARG A 197 20.82 16.05 -16.05
C ARG A 197 19.44 16.12 -15.39
N VAL A 198 18.52 16.92 -15.96
CA VAL A 198 17.14 17.06 -15.46
C VAL A 198 16.35 15.78 -15.71
N LEU A 199 16.55 15.15 -16.87
CA LEU A 199 15.93 13.87 -17.19
C LEU A 199 16.38 12.77 -16.22
N LEU A 200 17.68 12.70 -15.91
CA LEU A 200 18.21 11.76 -14.91
C LEU A 200 17.65 12.02 -13.51
N PHE A 201 17.55 13.29 -13.10
CA PHE A 201 16.93 13.67 -11.83
C PHE A 201 15.47 13.19 -11.74
N LEU A 202 14.67 13.46 -12.78
CA LEU A 202 13.28 13.03 -12.84
C LEU A 202 13.14 11.49 -12.79
N GLN A 203 13.93 10.76 -13.58
CA GLN A 203 13.92 9.29 -13.56
C GLN A 203 14.33 8.74 -12.19
N THR A 204 15.32 9.34 -11.55
CA THR A 204 15.74 8.96 -10.19
C THR A 204 14.61 9.21 -9.19
N ALA A 205 13.96 10.37 -9.25
CA ALA A 205 12.83 10.69 -8.39
C ALA A 205 11.65 9.73 -8.59
N ILE A 206 11.28 9.42 -9.83
CA ILE A 206 10.21 8.47 -10.17
C ILE A 206 10.53 7.08 -9.64
N THR A 207 11.74 6.56 -9.90
CA THR A 207 12.14 5.22 -9.46
C THR A 207 12.20 5.11 -7.94
N GLU A 208 12.72 6.12 -7.24
CA GLU A 208 12.75 6.14 -5.77
C GLU A 208 11.35 6.12 -5.16
N ARG A 209 10.44 6.99 -5.64
CA ARG A 209 9.07 7.04 -5.10
C ARG A 209 8.23 5.84 -5.51
N ARG A 210 8.43 5.30 -6.71
CA ARG A 210 7.84 4.02 -7.15
C ARG A 210 8.20 2.90 -6.19
N LYS A 211 9.48 2.80 -5.81
CA LYS A 211 9.95 1.83 -4.82
C LYS A 211 9.32 2.08 -3.44
N LYS A 212 9.32 3.32 -2.94
CA LYS A 212 8.68 3.67 -1.66
C LYS A 212 7.20 3.26 -1.63
N LEU A 213 6.45 3.53 -2.69
CA LEU A 213 5.04 3.14 -2.79
C LEU A 213 4.89 1.61 -2.82
N ALA A 214 5.72 0.92 -3.60
CA ALA A 214 5.69 -0.54 -3.65
C ALA A 214 5.97 -1.16 -2.28
N ASP A 215 6.95 -0.64 -1.55
CA ASP A 215 7.27 -1.12 -0.20
C ASP A 215 6.11 -0.85 0.78
N GLN A 216 5.51 0.34 0.76
CA GLN A 216 4.32 0.64 1.57
C GLN A 216 3.12 -0.28 1.26
N LEU A 217 2.88 -0.58 -0.01
CA LEU A 217 1.81 -1.49 -0.42
C LEU A 217 2.10 -2.94 -0.01
N ALA A 218 3.36 -3.37 -0.10
CA ALA A 218 3.78 -4.68 0.35
C ALA A 218 3.62 -4.85 1.87
N ASP A 219 3.94 -3.81 2.64
CA ASP A 219 3.72 -3.79 4.08
C ASP A 219 2.23 -3.92 4.42
N ILE A 220 1.37 -3.18 3.72
CA ILE A 220 -0.09 -3.29 3.89
C ILE A 220 -0.56 -4.71 3.58
N ALA A 221 -0.12 -5.30 2.45
CA ALA A 221 -0.53 -6.64 2.05
C ALA A 221 -0.03 -7.75 3.00
N SER A 222 1.08 -7.51 3.71
CA SER A 222 1.68 -8.47 4.65
C SER A 222 1.04 -8.46 6.04
N GLN A 223 0.19 -7.48 6.34
CA GLN A 223 -0.49 -7.38 7.64
C GLN A 223 -1.63 -8.40 7.76
N THR A 224 -1.70 -9.12 8.88
CA THR A 224 -2.72 -10.15 9.15
C THR A 224 -4.15 -9.60 9.26
N SER A 225 -4.28 -8.30 9.51
CA SER A 225 -5.54 -7.55 9.54
C SER A 225 -6.05 -7.19 8.14
N THR A 226 -5.16 -7.07 7.15
CA THR A 226 -5.50 -6.65 5.79
C THR A 226 -6.19 -7.79 5.06
N ARG A 227 -7.44 -7.58 4.66
CA ARG A 227 -8.29 -8.65 4.11
C ARG A 227 -9.16 -8.15 2.97
N GLY A 228 -9.62 -9.11 2.16
CA GLY A 228 -10.66 -8.88 1.17
C GLY A 228 -10.34 -7.73 0.21
N THR A 229 -11.16 -6.69 0.24
CA THR A 229 -11.05 -5.53 -0.66
C THR A 229 -9.76 -4.75 -0.47
N GLU A 230 -9.28 -4.60 0.77
CA GLU A 230 -8.04 -3.85 1.05
C GLU A 230 -6.81 -4.59 0.51
N LEU A 231 -6.75 -5.91 0.72
CA LEU A 231 -5.70 -6.76 0.15
C LEU A 231 -5.74 -6.67 -1.37
N ARG A 232 -6.91 -6.84 -1.99
CA ARG A 232 -7.06 -6.75 -3.45
C ARG A 232 -6.62 -5.39 -3.98
N ALA A 233 -6.99 -4.29 -3.34
CA ALA A 233 -6.57 -2.96 -3.74
C ALA A 233 -5.04 -2.79 -3.68
N ALA A 234 -4.39 -3.25 -2.61
CA ALA A 234 -2.93 -3.17 -2.47
C ALA A 234 -2.20 -4.02 -3.54
N ILE A 235 -2.66 -5.24 -3.79
CA ILE A 235 -2.08 -6.13 -4.81
C ILE A 235 -2.31 -5.58 -6.23
N SER A 236 -3.50 -5.04 -6.53
CA SER A 236 -3.78 -4.38 -7.81
C SER A 236 -2.89 -3.15 -8.03
N ALA A 237 -2.68 -2.35 -6.99
CA ALA A 237 -1.78 -1.21 -7.03
C ALA A 237 -0.31 -1.63 -7.29
N LEU A 238 0.17 -2.68 -6.62
CA LEU A 238 1.51 -3.25 -6.89
C LEU A 238 1.66 -3.75 -8.32
N LYS A 239 0.64 -4.45 -8.85
CA LYS A 239 0.65 -4.88 -10.26
C LYS A 239 0.75 -3.67 -11.20
N ARG A 240 -0.02 -2.60 -10.95
CA ARG A 240 0.02 -1.37 -11.75
C ARG A 240 1.38 -0.66 -11.71
N LEU A 241 2.11 -0.76 -10.60
CA LEU A 241 3.49 -0.23 -10.51
C LEU A 241 4.52 -1.00 -11.36
N GLY A 242 4.14 -2.17 -11.87
CA GLY A 242 5.03 -3.09 -12.59
C GLY A 242 5.66 -4.16 -11.70
N ASP A 243 5.30 -4.24 -10.42
CA ASP A 243 5.84 -5.23 -9.47
C ASP A 243 4.90 -6.45 -9.33
N GLY A 244 4.52 -7.01 -10.48
CA GLY A 244 3.58 -8.12 -10.57
C GLY A 244 4.02 -9.40 -9.85
N PRO A 245 5.28 -9.87 -9.98
CA PRO A 245 5.76 -11.06 -9.27
C PRO A 245 5.69 -10.93 -7.74
N ARG A 246 6.10 -9.78 -7.19
CA ARG A 246 5.97 -9.52 -5.74
C ARG A 246 4.50 -9.45 -5.32
N ALA A 247 3.66 -8.79 -6.12
CA ALA A 247 2.22 -8.70 -5.87
C ALA A 247 1.57 -10.09 -5.79
N HIS A 248 1.87 -10.97 -6.75
CA HIS A 248 1.33 -12.32 -6.79
C HIS A 248 1.82 -13.17 -5.61
N SER A 249 3.12 -13.09 -5.30
CA SER A 249 3.71 -13.76 -4.12
C SER A 249 3.04 -13.32 -2.82
N LEU A 250 2.81 -12.02 -2.63
CA LEU A 250 2.14 -11.47 -1.45
C LEU A 250 0.67 -11.92 -1.34
N LEU A 251 -0.05 -11.98 -2.47
CA LEU A 251 -1.41 -12.49 -2.51
C LEU A 251 -1.48 -13.94 -2.00
N LEU A 252 -0.63 -14.82 -2.55
CA LEU A 252 -0.58 -16.23 -2.15
C LEU A 252 -0.16 -16.39 -0.67
N ASN A 253 0.81 -15.59 -0.22
CA ASN A 253 1.23 -15.58 1.19
C ASN A 253 0.10 -15.15 2.14
N ALA A 254 -0.66 -14.10 1.79
CA ALA A 254 -1.80 -13.66 2.60
C ALA A 254 -2.88 -14.76 2.70
N HIS A 255 -3.18 -15.45 1.59
CA HIS A 255 -4.09 -16.60 1.63
C HIS A 255 -3.52 -17.76 2.47
N HIS A 256 -2.23 -18.04 2.37
CA HIS A 256 -1.57 -19.08 3.15
C HIS A 256 -1.57 -18.78 4.66
N GLN A 257 -1.26 -17.55 5.07
CA GLN A 257 -1.32 -17.13 6.47
C GLN A 257 -2.73 -17.29 7.04
N ARG A 258 -3.75 -16.90 6.26
CA ARG A 258 -5.15 -17.07 6.67
C ARG A 258 -5.53 -18.54 6.80
N TYR A 259 -5.09 -19.35 5.86
CA TYR A 259 -5.26 -20.80 5.91
C TYR A 259 -4.63 -21.40 7.17
N GLN A 260 -3.38 -21.04 7.48
CA GLN A 260 -2.69 -21.49 8.69
C GLN A 260 -3.42 -21.07 9.97
N TYR A 261 -3.87 -19.83 10.05
CA TYR A 261 -4.65 -19.34 11.19
C TYR A 261 -5.94 -20.15 11.39
N ASN A 262 -6.69 -20.40 10.32
CA ASN A 262 -7.90 -21.22 10.38
C ASN A 262 -7.59 -22.69 10.75
N MET A 263 -6.45 -23.23 10.30
CA MET A 263 -6.02 -24.58 10.62
C MET A 263 -5.73 -24.76 12.12
N GLN A 264 -5.29 -23.72 12.84
CA GLN A 264 -5.07 -23.79 14.29
C GLN A 264 -6.35 -24.10 15.08
N SER A 265 -7.51 -23.74 14.54
CA SER A 265 -8.82 -24.07 15.12
C SER A 265 -9.24 -25.53 14.89
N PHE A 266 -8.62 -26.22 13.95
CA PHE A 266 -8.88 -27.62 13.63
C PHE A 266 -8.05 -28.55 14.50
N ARG A 267 -8.62 -29.00 15.63
CA ARG A 267 -8.07 -30.12 16.39
C ARG A 267 -8.67 -31.44 15.90
N PRO A 268 -7.86 -32.45 15.53
CA PRO A 268 -8.37 -33.80 15.35
C PRO A 268 -8.93 -34.27 16.69
N SER A 269 -10.25 -34.34 16.83
CA SER A 269 -10.84 -34.97 18.01
C SER A 269 -10.77 -36.48 17.82
N SER A 270 -10.33 -37.21 18.84
CA SER A 270 -10.11 -38.66 18.81
C SER A 270 -11.38 -39.50 18.59
N THR A 271 -12.55 -38.86 18.57
CA THR A 271 -13.87 -39.48 18.45
C THR A 271 -14.59 -39.16 17.13
N THR A 272 -14.05 -38.27 16.29
CA THR A 272 -14.75 -37.83 15.08
C THR A 272 -14.61 -38.87 13.97
N TYR A 273 -15.73 -39.35 13.46
CA TYR A 273 -15.83 -40.14 12.24
C TYR A 273 -14.95 -39.50 11.14
N GLY A 274 -14.01 -40.28 10.58
CA GLY A 274 -13.00 -39.77 9.63
C GLY A 274 -13.59 -38.99 8.44
N GLY A 275 -14.81 -39.31 8.03
CA GLY A 275 -15.54 -38.58 7.00
C GLY A 275 -15.88 -37.13 7.37
N ALA A 276 -16.31 -36.87 8.60
CA ALA A 276 -16.66 -35.52 9.05
C ALA A 276 -15.41 -34.63 9.21
N TYR A 277 -14.31 -35.20 9.73
CA TYR A 277 -13.01 -34.53 9.75
C TYR A 277 -12.55 -34.20 8.33
N THR A 278 -12.61 -35.17 7.41
CA THR A 278 -12.19 -34.98 6.02
C THR A 278 -13.04 -33.94 5.32
N ALA A 279 -14.37 -33.95 5.50
CA ALA A 279 -15.27 -32.94 4.92
C ALA A 279 -14.92 -31.53 5.39
N ALA A 280 -14.75 -31.34 6.70
CA ALA A 280 -14.46 -30.03 7.26
C ALA A 280 -13.06 -29.53 6.84
N LEU A 281 -12.07 -30.41 6.81
CA LEU A 281 -10.72 -30.09 6.33
C LEU A 281 -10.69 -29.80 4.82
N SER A 282 -11.38 -30.60 4.01
CA SER A 282 -11.52 -30.36 2.56
C SER A 282 -12.17 -29.01 2.29
N GLN A 283 -13.27 -28.70 2.99
CA GLN A 283 -13.94 -27.41 2.83
C GLN A 283 -13.00 -26.25 3.17
N LEU A 284 -12.21 -26.36 4.25
CA LEU A 284 -11.24 -25.33 4.62
C LEU A 284 -10.17 -25.13 3.53
N VAL A 285 -9.52 -26.21 3.09
CA VAL A 285 -8.40 -26.16 2.13
C VAL A 285 -8.88 -25.69 0.76
N PHE A 286 -9.90 -26.33 0.20
CA PHE A 286 -10.32 -26.07 -1.18
C PHE A 286 -11.09 -24.75 -1.32
N SER A 287 -11.74 -24.25 -0.27
CA SER A 287 -12.28 -22.88 -0.28
C SER A 287 -11.18 -21.82 -0.25
N ALA A 288 -10.09 -22.05 0.51
CA ALA A 288 -8.93 -21.16 0.51
C ALA A 288 -8.24 -21.15 -0.86
N ILE A 289 -8.07 -22.32 -1.48
CA ILE A 289 -7.53 -22.43 -2.84
C ILE A 289 -8.44 -21.74 -3.85
N SER A 290 -9.75 -21.97 -3.80
CA SER A 290 -10.71 -21.32 -4.70
C SER A 290 -10.66 -19.81 -4.57
N GLN A 291 -10.54 -19.27 -3.36
CA GLN A 291 -10.48 -17.83 -3.14
C GLN A 291 -9.19 -17.24 -3.72
N ALA A 292 -8.04 -17.88 -3.45
CA ALA A 292 -6.76 -17.46 -4.01
C ALA A 292 -6.76 -17.49 -5.55
N ALA A 293 -7.33 -18.54 -6.15
CA ALA A 293 -7.46 -18.64 -7.60
C ALA A 293 -8.38 -17.55 -8.18
N SER A 294 -9.48 -17.24 -7.50
CA SER A 294 -10.42 -16.21 -7.93
C SER A 294 -9.81 -14.81 -7.85
N ASP A 295 -9.14 -14.51 -6.73
CA ASP A 295 -8.47 -13.21 -6.52
C ASP A 295 -7.27 -13.06 -7.47
N SER A 296 -6.52 -14.14 -7.72
CA SER A 296 -5.42 -14.15 -8.69
C SER A 296 -5.93 -13.89 -10.11
N LEU A 297 -6.96 -14.62 -10.56
CA LEU A 297 -7.55 -14.41 -11.88
C LEU A 297 -8.11 -12.99 -12.05
N ALA A 298 -8.76 -12.44 -11.03
CA ALA A 298 -9.33 -11.10 -11.08
C ALA A 298 -8.27 -9.99 -11.24
N ILE A 299 -7.08 -10.16 -10.67
CA ILE A 299 -6.01 -9.14 -10.69
C ILE A 299 -5.01 -9.40 -11.82
N PHE A 300 -4.62 -10.66 -12.02
CA PHE A 300 -3.54 -11.08 -12.91
C PHE A 300 -4.03 -11.62 -14.25
N GLY A 301 -5.30 -11.96 -14.40
CA GLY A 301 -5.84 -12.55 -15.62
C GLY A 301 -5.20 -13.91 -15.92
N ASN A 302 -5.15 -14.28 -17.21
CA ASN A 302 -4.59 -15.56 -17.68
C ASN A 302 -3.10 -15.47 -18.03
N GLU A 303 -2.34 -14.68 -17.28
CA GLU A 303 -0.90 -14.59 -17.48
C GLU A 303 -0.20 -15.92 -17.06
N PRO A 304 0.60 -16.55 -17.94
CA PRO A 304 1.10 -17.92 -17.73
C PRO A 304 2.06 -18.04 -16.53
N ALA A 305 2.81 -16.98 -16.22
CA ALA A 305 3.73 -16.97 -15.09
C ALA A 305 2.98 -17.10 -13.75
N TYR A 306 1.98 -16.24 -13.52
CA TYR A 306 1.21 -16.22 -12.27
C TYR A 306 0.31 -17.44 -12.13
N THR A 307 -0.31 -17.90 -13.23
CA THR A 307 -1.09 -19.14 -13.21
C THR A 307 -0.25 -20.36 -12.85
N SER A 308 0.99 -20.46 -13.34
CA SER A 308 1.91 -21.55 -12.98
C SER A 308 2.27 -21.52 -11.49
N GLU A 309 2.59 -20.35 -10.95
CA GLU A 309 2.86 -20.18 -9.51
C GLU A 309 1.65 -20.56 -8.64
N LEU A 310 0.45 -20.14 -9.04
CA LEU A 310 -0.80 -20.49 -8.36
C LEU A 310 -1.03 -22.01 -8.36
N VAL A 311 -0.79 -22.68 -9.49
CA VAL A 311 -0.93 -24.15 -9.60
C VAL A 311 0.07 -24.86 -8.69
N VAL A 312 1.31 -24.39 -8.62
CA VAL A 312 2.33 -24.94 -7.71
C VAL A 312 1.90 -24.78 -6.25
N TRP A 313 1.44 -23.58 -5.87
CA TRP A 313 0.95 -23.31 -4.52
C TRP A 313 -0.27 -24.18 -4.16
N ALA A 314 -1.26 -24.27 -5.05
CA ALA A 314 -2.47 -25.07 -4.85
C ALA A 314 -2.18 -26.57 -4.78
N SER A 315 -1.24 -27.06 -5.59
CA SER A 315 -0.76 -28.45 -5.54
C SER A 315 -0.15 -28.74 -4.18
N LYS A 316 0.75 -27.88 -3.69
CA LYS A 316 1.35 -28.03 -2.35
C LYS A 316 0.30 -28.06 -1.23
N GLN A 317 -0.68 -27.14 -1.24
CA GLN A 317 -1.74 -27.16 -0.23
C GLN A 317 -2.58 -28.46 -0.30
N THR A 318 -2.79 -28.99 -1.50
CA THR A 318 -3.51 -30.26 -1.71
C THR A 318 -2.71 -31.46 -1.23
N GLU A 319 -1.39 -31.46 -1.39
CA GLU A 319 -0.49 -32.49 -0.87
C GLU A 319 -0.50 -32.52 0.67
N ASP A 320 -0.34 -31.35 1.30
CA ASP A 320 -0.39 -31.20 2.76
C ASP A 320 -1.75 -31.70 3.33
N PHE A 321 -2.84 -31.33 2.65
CA PHE A 321 -4.18 -31.83 2.95
C PHE A 321 -4.27 -33.35 2.87
N ALA A 322 -3.80 -33.96 1.78
CA ALA A 322 -3.88 -35.40 1.58
C ALA A 322 -3.06 -36.17 2.64
N LEU A 323 -1.91 -35.62 3.06
CA LEU A 323 -1.11 -36.19 4.16
C LEU A 323 -1.86 -36.16 5.49
N LEU A 324 -2.56 -35.07 5.80
CA LEU A 324 -3.39 -34.96 7.01
C LEU A 324 -4.55 -35.96 7.00
N VAL A 325 -5.29 -36.06 5.88
CA VAL A 325 -6.38 -37.05 5.72
C VAL A 325 -5.85 -38.47 5.84
N LYS A 326 -4.71 -38.77 5.22
CA LYS A 326 -4.10 -40.10 5.30
C LYS A 326 -3.76 -40.47 6.75
N ARG A 327 -3.14 -39.54 7.49
CA ARG A 327 -2.72 -39.74 8.88
C ARG A 327 -3.91 -39.85 9.84
N HIS A 328 -4.91 -38.99 9.71
CA HIS A 328 -5.94 -38.82 10.74
C HIS A 328 -7.28 -39.48 10.41
N ALA A 329 -7.62 -39.68 9.13
CA ALA A 329 -8.87 -40.31 8.73
C ALA A 329 -8.66 -41.73 8.18
N LEU A 330 -7.73 -41.91 7.23
CA LEU A 330 -7.56 -43.19 6.55
C LEU A 330 -6.86 -44.24 7.42
N SER A 331 -5.78 -43.88 8.12
CA SER A 331 -5.12 -44.80 9.06
C SER A 331 -6.05 -45.24 10.20
N SER A 332 -6.87 -44.31 10.73
CA SER A 332 -7.87 -44.64 11.75
C SER A 332 -8.96 -45.57 11.21
N SER A 333 -9.47 -45.29 10.00
CA SER A 333 -10.49 -46.12 9.36
C SER A 333 -9.98 -47.53 9.03
N ALA A 334 -8.72 -47.66 8.59
CA ALA A 334 -8.09 -48.95 8.31
C ALA A 334 -7.95 -49.80 9.58
N ALA A 335 -7.51 -49.19 10.70
CA ALA A 335 -7.40 -49.88 11.99
C ALA A 335 -8.76 -50.38 12.52
N ALA A 336 -9.85 -49.68 12.18
CA ALA A 336 -11.21 -50.04 12.56
C ALA A 336 -11.94 -50.95 11.54
N GLY A 337 -11.27 -51.40 10.47
CA GLY A 337 -11.90 -52.21 9.41
C GLY A 337 -12.93 -51.44 8.55
N GLY A 338 -12.96 -50.11 8.65
CA GLY A 338 -13.93 -49.23 8.01
C GLY A 338 -13.58 -48.85 6.57
N LEU A 339 -13.52 -49.81 5.65
CA LEU A 339 -13.23 -49.53 4.22
C LEU A 339 -14.21 -48.51 3.63
N ARG A 340 -15.49 -48.59 3.99
CA ARG A 340 -16.51 -47.63 3.57
C ARG A 340 -16.20 -46.21 4.02
N ALA A 341 -15.80 -46.02 5.28
CA ALA A 341 -15.43 -44.71 5.82
C ALA A 341 -14.18 -44.14 5.12
N ALA A 342 -13.20 -44.99 4.81
CA ALA A 342 -12.03 -44.59 4.02
C ALA A 342 -12.41 -44.17 2.58
N ALA A 343 -13.29 -44.93 1.92
CA ALA A 343 -13.79 -44.59 0.59
C ALA A 343 -14.57 -43.26 0.58
N GLU A 344 -15.41 -43.01 1.58
CA GLU A 344 -16.13 -41.75 1.73
C GLU A 344 -15.17 -40.55 1.89
N CYS A 345 -14.10 -40.69 2.69
CA CYS A 345 -13.07 -39.64 2.84
C CYS A 345 -12.40 -39.31 1.49
N VAL A 346 -12.03 -40.33 0.72
CA VAL A 346 -11.43 -40.15 -0.61
C VAL A 346 -12.43 -39.48 -1.55
N GLN A 347 -13.69 -39.92 -1.57
CA GLN A 347 -14.73 -39.33 -2.42
C GLN A 347 -14.97 -37.85 -2.12
N ILE A 348 -15.00 -37.47 -0.84
CA ILE A 348 -15.13 -36.07 -0.40
C ILE A 348 -13.99 -35.20 -0.95
N ALA A 349 -12.75 -35.70 -0.86
CA ALA A 349 -11.58 -34.98 -1.35
C ALA A 349 -11.63 -34.78 -2.87
N PHE A 350 -11.94 -35.84 -3.62
CA PHE A 350 -12.08 -35.76 -5.09
C PHE A 350 -13.23 -34.84 -5.51
N GLY A 351 -14.36 -34.86 -4.80
CA GLY A 351 -15.50 -33.99 -5.10
C GLY A 351 -15.11 -32.50 -5.11
N HIS A 352 -14.31 -32.05 -4.14
CA HIS A 352 -13.82 -30.67 -4.11
C HIS A 352 -12.81 -30.36 -5.22
N CYS A 353 -11.94 -31.32 -5.58
CA CYS A 353 -11.04 -31.13 -6.72
C CYS A 353 -11.79 -31.01 -8.04
N THR A 354 -12.86 -31.79 -8.26
CA THR A 354 -13.70 -31.68 -9.46
C THR A 354 -14.39 -30.30 -9.56
N LEU A 355 -14.83 -29.74 -8.43
CA LEU A 355 -15.39 -28.38 -8.41
C LEU A 355 -14.37 -27.30 -8.81
N LEU A 356 -13.10 -27.47 -8.41
CA LEU A 356 -12.01 -26.57 -8.81
C LEU A 356 -11.59 -26.77 -10.26
N GLU A 357 -11.64 -28.00 -10.76
CA GLU A 357 -11.33 -28.35 -12.14
C GLU A 357 -12.32 -27.70 -13.12
N ALA A 358 -13.60 -27.63 -12.76
CA ALA A 358 -14.61 -26.87 -13.49
C ALA A 358 -14.32 -25.35 -13.56
N ARG A 359 -13.41 -24.85 -12.71
CA ARG A 359 -12.93 -23.45 -12.69
C ARG A 359 -11.50 -23.31 -13.25
N GLY A 360 -10.98 -24.34 -13.92
CA GLY A 360 -9.68 -24.33 -14.58
C GLY A 360 -8.49 -24.74 -13.70
N LEU A 361 -8.72 -25.32 -12.52
CA LEU A 361 -7.65 -25.76 -11.62
C LEU A 361 -7.74 -27.27 -11.33
N ALA A 362 -7.03 -28.07 -12.14
CA ALA A 362 -7.06 -29.53 -12.05
C ALA A 362 -6.12 -30.06 -10.95
N LEU A 363 -6.69 -30.46 -9.80
CA LEU A 363 -5.94 -30.99 -8.64
C LEU A 363 -6.15 -32.50 -8.40
N CYS A 364 -7.09 -33.14 -9.12
CA CYS A 364 -7.35 -34.58 -9.05
C CYS A 364 -6.07 -35.45 -9.23
N PRO A 365 -5.15 -35.14 -10.15
CA PRO A 365 -3.92 -35.91 -10.32
C PRO A 365 -3.01 -35.93 -9.09
N VAL A 366 -3.03 -34.87 -8.26
CA VAL A 366 -2.25 -34.78 -7.02
C VAL A 366 -2.78 -35.78 -6.00
N LEU A 367 -4.11 -35.83 -5.81
CA LEU A 367 -4.74 -36.77 -4.90
C LEU A 367 -4.58 -38.22 -5.35
N LEU A 368 -4.69 -38.50 -6.66
CA LEU A 368 -4.52 -39.85 -7.21
C LEU A 368 -3.14 -40.43 -6.87
N LYS A 369 -2.08 -39.62 -6.93
CA LYS A 369 -0.73 -40.05 -6.59
C LYS A 369 -0.60 -40.41 -5.10
N LEU A 370 -1.24 -39.65 -4.22
CA LEU A 370 -1.07 -39.77 -2.76
C LEU A 370 -1.99 -40.80 -2.09
N PHE A 371 -3.19 -41.00 -2.64
CA PHE A 371 -4.16 -41.99 -2.17
C PHE A 371 -4.04 -43.35 -2.85
N ARG A 372 -3.14 -43.51 -3.83
CA ARG A 372 -2.87 -44.82 -4.42
C ARG A 372 -2.46 -45.81 -3.30
N PRO A 373 -3.10 -46.99 -3.21
CA PRO A 373 -2.64 -48.01 -2.29
C PRO A 373 -1.20 -48.40 -2.67
N ASN A 374 -0.26 -48.23 -1.73
CA ASN A 374 1.10 -48.73 -1.93
C ASN A 374 1.01 -50.27 -1.91
N PRO A 375 1.51 -50.97 -2.94
CA PRO A 375 1.46 -52.43 -2.99
C PRO A 375 2.39 -53.12 -1.95
N GLU A 376 3.23 -52.37 -1.23
CA GLU A 376 4.25 -52.94 -0.32
C GLU A 376 3.88 -52.97 1.17
N LYS A 377 2.61 -52.75 1.53
CA LYS A 377 2.15 -52.93 2.92
C LYS A 377 0.85 -53.74 2.95
N GLY A 378 0.95 -54.97 2.46
CA GLY A 378 -0.04 -56.04 2.63
C GLY A 378 0.51 -57.11 3.54
#